data_AF-A0A0H2QYP4-F1
#
_entry.id   AF-A0A0H2QYP4-F1
#
_cell.length_a   1.000
_cell.length_b   1.000
_cell.length_c   1.000
_cell.angle_alpha   90.00
_cell.angle_beta   90.00
_cell.angle_gamma   90.00
#
_symmetry.space_group_name_H-M   'P 1'
#
loop_
_entity.id
_entity.type
_entity.pdbx_description
1 polymer ?
#
loop_
_entity_poly.entity_id
_entity_poly.type
_entity_poly.pdbx_seq_one_letter_code
_entity_poly.pdbx_strand_id
1 'polypeptide(L)'
;MPKTVKRNVLRHFPPLTNRSVFHKEPLSTGIVLASRTEFPLIEASAASGFPSVLPSKLRAEIPKPPGEVSRISRGGYNLEEKLGWSKSEYGKVQKGIRELAKAHLNMTAILSEQDENSLKTVFQLAKLQHPILNDYIGDWALEDFLSIMLKNSADRLKRQNKTPTGDKTRRKRSKKPKGLKERASDDELSEAEDERLVESEDD
;
A
#
# COMPACT_ATOMS: atom_id res chain seq x y z
N MET A 1 -56.15 11.01 23.05
CA MET A 1 -55.09 9.97 22.91
C MET A 1 -53.89 10.37 23.76
N PRO A 2 -53.57 9.69 24.88
CA PRO A 2 -52.45 10.08 25.74
C PRO A 2 -51.10 9.72 25.11
N LYS A 3 -50.15 10.66 25.16
CA LYS A 3 -48.79 10.50 24.60
C LYS A 3 -47.90 9.70 25.56
N THR A 4 -47.37 8.57 25.10
CA THR A 4 -46.46 7.73 25.89
C THR A 4 -45.07 8.35 25.98
N VAL A 5 -44.63 8.72 27.18
CA VAL A 5 -43.29 9.24 27.45
C VAL A 5 -42.32 8.06 27.63
N LYS A 6 -41.39 7.89 26.68
CA LYS A 6 -40.31 6.90 26.79
C LYS A 6 -39.23 7.45 27.71
N ARG A 7 -39.04 6.80 28.86
CA ARG A 7 -37.92 7.10 29.76
C ARG A 7 -36.74 6.22 29.38
N ASN A 8 -35.62 6.85 29.04
CA ASN A 8 -34.36 6.15 28.81
C ASN A 8 -33.78 5.72 30.16
N VAL A 9 -33.79 4.41 30.41
CA VAL A 9 -33.11 3.81 31.55
C VAL A 9 -31.65 3.56 31.15
N LEU A 10 -30.74 4.35 31.69
CA LEU A 10 -29.30 4.10 31.54
C LEU A 10 -28.94 2.91 32.42
N ARG A 11 -28.58 1.79 31.79
CA ARG A 11 -28.10 0.60 32.50
C ARG A 11 -26.73 0.92 33.07
N HIS A 12 -26.64 0.97 34.39
CA HIS A 12 -25.37 1.13 35.08
C HIS A 12 -24.67 -0.23 35.10
N PHE A 13 -23.56 -0.34 34.37
CA PHE A 13 -22.72 -1.53 34.41
C PHE A 13 -21.61 -1.30 35.44
N PRO A 14 -21.47 -2.18 36.46
CA PRO A 14 -20.35 -2.08 37.38
C PRO A 14 -19.04 -2.25 36.60
N PRO A 15 -17.97 -1.52 36.97
CA PRO A 15 -16.68 -1.65 36.28
C PRO A 15 -16.22 -3.10 36.36
N LEU A 16 -15.96 -3.70 35.20
CA LEU A 16 -15.32 -5.01 35.07
C LEU A 16 -13.91 -4.89 35.62
N THR A 17 -13.76 -5.10 36.93
CA THR A 17 -12.47 -5.25 37.58
C THR A 17 -11.94 -6.64 37.20
N ASN A 18 -11.33 -6.72 36.03
CA ASN A 18 -10.54 -7.87 35.62
C ASN A 18 -9.32 -7.97 36.54
N ARG A 19 -9.49 -8.55 37.74
CA ARG A 19 -8.38 -9.03 38.56
C ARG A 19 -7.79 -10.26 37.85
N SER A 20 -6.92 -10.00 36.89
CA SER A 20 -6.03 -11.00 36.33
C SER A 20 -5.02 -11.36 37.41
N VAL A 21 -5.23 -12.49 38.08
CA VAL A 21 -4.27 -13.00 39.06
C VAL A 21 -3.23 -13.79 38.28
N PHE A 22 -2.02 -13.22 38.14
CA PHE A 22 -0.89 -13.96 37.57
C PHE A 22 -0.49 -15.05 38.57
N HIS A 23 -0.63 -16.31 38.17
CA HIS A 23 -0.05 -17.42 38.92
C HIS A 23 1.48 -17.29 38.85
N LYS A 24 2.16 -17.46 39.99
CA LYS A 24 3.63 -17.57 40.00
C LYS A 24 4.01 -18.82 39.21
N GLU A 25 4.72 -18.64 38.11
CA GLU A 25 5.27 -19.77 37.35
C GLU A 25 6.24 -20.56 38.24
N PRO A 26 6.19 -21.91 38.23
CA PRO A 26 7.20 -22.72 38.89
C PRO A 26 8.54 -22.51 38.17
N LEU A 27 9.57 -22.17 38.96
CA LEU A 27 10.96 -22.09 38.50
C LEU A 27 11.34 -23.44 37.87
N SER A 28 11.40 -23.46 36.54
CA SER A 28 11.92 -24.59 35.76
C SER A 28 13.40 -24.74 36.08
N THR A 29 13.68 -25.57 37.09
CA THR A 29 15.02 -26.07 37.38
C THR A 29 15.36 -27.15 36.36
N GLY A 30 16.32 -26.88 35.47
CA GLY A 30 17.05 -27.94 34.79
C GLY A 30 17.32 -27.65 33.32
N ILE A 31 18.49 -27.08 33.09
CA ILE A 31 19.15 -26.98 31.78
C ILE A 31 19.31 -28.39 31.21
N VAL A 32 18.92 -28.61 29.96
CA VAL A 32 19.48 -29.69 29.15
C VAL A 32 20.16 -29.07 27.94
N LEU A 33 21.47 -28.88 28.12
CA LEU A 33 22.55 -29.04 27.16
C LEU A 33 22.25 -28.64 25.71
N ALA A 34 22.89 -27.54 25.30
CA ALA A 34 23.11 -27.22 23.89
C ALA A 34 23.66 -28.46 23.16
N SER A 35 22.84 -29.06 22.31
CA SER A 35 23.30 -30.02 21.31
C SER A 35 24.23 -29.27 20.35
N ARG A 36 25.52 -29.30 20.65
CA ARG A 36 26.60 -28.82 19.79
C ARG A 36 26.61 -29.69 18.54
N THR A 37 25.94 -29.24 17.49
CA THR A 37 26.10 -29.80 16.16
C THR A 37 27.44 -29.33 15.60
N GLU A 38 28.44 -30.20 15.64
CA GLU A 38 29.65 -29.99 14.85
C GLU A 38 29.32 -30.27 13.38
N PHE A 39 29.33 -29.22 12.57
CA PHE A 39 29.24 -29.35 11.13
C PHE A 39 30.60 -29.83 10.60
N PRO A 40 30.67 -30.93 9.82
CA PRO A 40 31.93 -31.35 9.23
C PRO A 40 32.43 -30.24 8.28
N LEU A 41 33.65 -29.77 8.55
CA LEU A 41 34.38 -28.89 7.66
C LEU A 41 34.73 -29.71 6.42
N ILE A 42 33.99 -29.51 5.33
CA ILE A 42 34.36 -30.00 4.01
C ILE A 42 35.61 -29.23 3.60
N GLU A 43 36.78 -29.83 3.78
CA GLU A 43 38.01 -29.40 3.13
C GLU A 43 37.79 -29.48 1.62
N ALA A 44 37.45 -28.34 1.02
CA ALA A 44 37.42 -28.17 -0.41
C ALA A 44 38.85 -28.34 -0.94
N SER A 45 39.14 -29.56 -1.38
CA SER A 45 40.29 -29.90 -2.21
C SER A 45 40.40 -28.89 -3.35
N ALA A 46 41.48 -28.12 -3.32
CA ALA A 46 41.91 -27.25 -4.39
C ALA A 46 42.21 -28.10 -5.63
N ALA A 47 41.33 -28.03 -6.65
CA ALA A 47 41.68 -28.02 -8.08
C ALA A 47 40.43 -28.27 -8.94
N SER A 48 39.91 -27.23 -9.56
CA SER A 48 39.59 -27.21 -11.01
C SER A 48 38.96 -25.86 -11.36
N GLY A 49 39.50 -25.24 -12.40
CA GLY A 49 39.16 -23.88 -12.82
C GLY A 49 37.68 -23.71 -13.11
N PHE A 50 37.04 -22.87 -12.31
CA PHE A 50 35.79 -22.25 -12.72
C PHE A 50 36.13 -21.14 -13.72
N PRO A 51 35.59 -21.16 -14.95
CA PRO A 51 35.68 -19.99 -15.81
C PRO A 51 34.98 -18.85 -15.09
N SER A 52 35.75 -17.83 -14.73
CA SER A 52 35.27 -16.53 -14.23
C SER A 52 34.52 -15.83 -15.36
N VAL A 53 33.37 -16.36 -15.74
CA VAL A 53 32.33 -15.62 -16.45
C VAL A 53 31.72 -14.74 -15.39
N LEU A 54 32.22 -13.50 -15.29
CA LEU A 54 31.56 -12.46 -14.52
C LEU A 54 30.12 -12.37 -15.05
N PRO A 55 29.09 -12.73 -14.26
CA PRO A 55 27.72 -12.52 -14.71
C PRO A 55 27.54 -11.01 -14.82
N SER A 56 27.35 -10.56 -16.06
CA SER A 56 26.94 -9.22 -16.43
C SER A 56 25.78 -8.78 -15.53
N LYS A 57 26.09 -7.91 -14.56
CA LYS A 57 25.13 -7.22 -13.68
C LYS A 57 24.09 -8.15 -13.05
N LEU A 58 24.50 -8.95 -12.07
CA LEU A 58 23.59 -9.42 -11.01
C LEU A 58 23.05 -8.18 -10.28
N ARG A 59 21.98 -7.57 -10.81
CA ARG A 59 21.22 -6.60 -10.03
C ARG A 59 20.75 -7.35 -8.81
N ALA A 60 21.19 -6.93 -7.63
CA ALA A 60 20.73 -7.50 -6.38
C ALA A 60 19.22 -7.31 -6.33
N GLU A 61 18.47 -8.41 -6.51
CA GLU A 61 17.02 -8.37 -6.47
C GLU A 61 16.57 -7.95 -5.06
N ILE A 62 15.59 -7.05 -4.99
CA ILE A 62 15.18 -6.42 -3.73
C ILE A 62 14.19 -7.35 -3.01
N PRO A 63 14.52 -7.89 -1.82
CA PRO A 63 13.63 -8.79 -1.08
C PRO A 63 12.44 -8.03 -0.46
N LYS A 64 11.37 -8.78 -0.16
CA LYS A 64 10.20 -8.25 0.54
C LYS A 64 10.58 -7.83 1.96
N PRO A 65 10.27 -6.60 2.40
CA PRO A 65 10.55 -6.17 3.76
C PRO A 65 9.64 -6.90 4.77
N PRO A 66 10.08 -7.06 6.03
CA PRO A 66 9.26 -7.68 7.06
C PRO A 66 8.04 -6.79 7.40
N GLY A 67 6.90 -7.43 7.62
CA GLY A 67 5.64 -6.78 7.99
C GLY A 67 4.58 -6.78 6.88
N GLU A 68 3.40 -6.23 7.18
CA GLU A 68 2.33 -6.06 6.20
C GLU A 68 2.28 -4.64 5.64
N VAL A 69 2.03 -4.51 4.35
CA VAL A 69 1.88 -3.20 3.70
C VAL A 69 0.71 -2.41 4.31
N SER A 70 0.91 -1.12 4.56
CA SER A 70 -0.06 -0.18 5.16
C SER A 70 -0.42 -0.37 6.64
N ARG A 71 0.12 -1.37 7.35
CA ARG A 71 -0.13 -1.59 8.80
C ARG A 71 0.94 -0.95 9.71
N ILE A 72 1.23 0.33 9.50
CA ILE A 72 2.34 1.05 10.15
C ILE A 72 2.33 0.90 11.68
N SER A 73 1.16 0.98 12.34
CA SER A 73 1.06 0.89 13.81
C SER A 73 1.33 -0.50 14.40
N ARG A 74 1.40 -1.55 13.58
CA ARG A 74 1.62 -2.95 14.00
C ARG A 74 2.91 -3.55 13.42
N GLY A 75 3.89 -2.71 13.09
CA GLY A 75 5.14 -3.15 12.46
C GLY A 75 5.03 -3.43 10.97
N GLY A 76 3.99 -2.92 10.30
CA GLY A 76 3.92 -2.87 8.85
C GLY A 76 4.77 -1.74 8.27
N TYR A 77 4.81 -1.65 6.93
CA TYR A 77 5.58 -0.63 6.22
C TYR A 77 4.72 0.21 5.27
N ASN A 78 5.24 1.39 4.95
CA ASN A 78 4.74 2.23 3.87
C ASN A 78 5.41 1.81 2.54
N LEU A 79 4.62 1.53 1.51
CA LEU A 79 5.11 1.05 0.22
C LEU A 79 6.01 2.09 -0.46
N GLU A 80 5.61 3.36 -0.44
CA GLU A 80 6.35 4.46 -1.07
C GLU A 80 7.75 4.62 -0.44
N GLU A 81 7.84 4.56 0.88
CA GLU A 81 9.11 4.65 1.62
C GLU A 81 10.03 3.46 1.36
N LYS A 82 9.47 2.25 1.20
CA LYS A 82 10.26 1.03 0.97
C LYS A 82 10.76 0.91 -0.46
N LEU A 83 10.01 1.41 -1.43
CA LEU A 83 10.46 1.43 -2.83
C LEU A 83 11.53 2.49 -3.06
N GLY A 84 11.51 3.60 -2.30
CA GLY A 84 12.49 4.68 -2.43
C GLY A 84 12.38 5.47 -3.75
N TRP A 85 11.25 5.32 -4.46
CA TRP A 85 11.02 5.99 -5.74
C TRP A 85 10.66 7.46 -5.56
N SER A 86 10.87 8.25 -6.62
CA SER A 86 10.31 9.60 -6.64
C SER A 86 8.78 9.56 -6.67
N LYS A 87 8.12 10.57 -6.10
CA LYS A 87 6.65 10.69 -6.10
C LYS A 87 6.06 10.62 -7.51
N SER A 88 6.79 11.16 -8.49
CA SER A 88 6.40 11.14 -9.91
C SER A 88 6.42 9.71 -10.46
N GLU A 89 7.49 8.96 -10.24
CA GLU A 89 7.62 7.56 -10.70
C GLU A 89 6.60 6.66 -10.03
N TYR A 90 6.47 6.79 -8.70
CA TYR A 90 5.46 6.05 -7.95
C TYR A 90 4.05 6.33 -8.47
N GLY A 91 3.70 7.59 -8.71
CA GLY A 91 2.41 7.97 -9.27
C GLY A 91 2.17 7.41 -10.68
N LYS A 92 3.20 7.40 -11.54
CA LYS A 92 3.12 6.82 -12.89
C LYS A 92 2.85 5.32 -12.84
N VAL A 93 3.65 4.58 -12.08
CA VAL A 93 3.50 3.13 -11.93
C VAL A 93 2.17 2.78 -11.29
N GLN A 94 1.79 3.48 -10.22
CA GLN A 94 0.50 3.27 -9.54
C GLN A 94 -0.69 3.50 -10.49
N LYS A 95 -0.62 4.52 -11.35
CA LYS A 95 -1.65 4.80 -12.35
C LYS A 95 -1.72 3.70 -13.41
N GLY A 96 -0.58 3.28 -13.95
CA GLY A 96 -0.50 2.19 -14.93
C GLY A 96 -1.06 0.88 -14.40
N ILE A 97 -0.62 0.44 -13.22
CA ILE A 97 -1.14 -0.79 -12.58
C ILE A 97 -2.65 -0.65 -12.30
N ARG A 98 -3.14 0.54 -11.91
CA ARG A 98 -4.57 0.76 -11.70
C ARG A 98 -5.39 0.59 -12.97
N GLU A 99 -4.88 1.05 -14.10
CA GLU A 99 -5.55 0.91 -15.40
C GLU A 99 -5.58 -0.56 -15.83
N LEU A 100 -4.47 -1.28 -15.68
CA LEU A 100 -4.41 -2.73 -15.91
C LEU A 100 -5.38 -3.51 -15.00
N ALA A 101 -5.42 -3.17 -13.71
CA ALA A 101 -6.33 -3.80 -12.76
C ALA A 101 -7.81 -3.58 -13.14
N LYS A 102 -8.18 -2.40 -13.62
CA LYS A 102 -9.55 -2.14 -14.09
C LYS A 102 -9.89 -2.91 -15.36
N ALA A 103 -8.92 -3.15 -16.23
CA ALA A 103 -9.14 -3.85 -17.49
C ALA A 103 -9.27 -5.37 -17.30
N HIS A 104 -8.51 -5.96 -16.38
CA HIS A 104 -8.37 -7.41 -16.26
C HIS A 104 -8.84 -8.01 -14.93
N LEU A 105 -9.01 -7.22 -13.87
CA LEU A 105 -9.37 -7.71 -12.53
C LEU A 105 -10.73 -7.19 -12.06
N ASN A 106 -11.31 -7.94 -11.12
CA ASN A 106 -12.54 -7.54 -10.48
C ASN A 106 -12.26 -6.59 -9.30
N MET A 107 -12.52 -5.30 -9.51
CA MET A 107 -12.31 -4.25 -8.50
C MET A 107 -13.22 -4.37 -7.25
N THR A 108 -14.20 -5.26 -7.27
CA THR A 108 -15.14 -5.45 -6.14
C THR A 108 -14.65 -6.48 -5.12
N ALA A 109 -13.73 -7.35 -5.53
CA ALA A 109 -13.21 -8.47 -4.75
C ALA A 109 -11.78 -8.20 -4.24
N ILE A 110 -11.36 -8.92 -3.20
CA ILE A 110 -10.01 -8.81 -2.64
C ILE A 110 -9.02 -9.62 -3.49
N LEU A 111 -7.71 -9.38 -3.35
CA LEU A 111 -6.65 -10.07 -4.11
C LEU A 111 -6.75 -11.61 -4.03
N SER A 112 -7.07 -12.17 -2.86
CA SER A 112 -7.22 -13.63 -2.66
C SER A 112 -8.44 -14.24 -3.34
N GLU A 113 -9.40 -13.42 -3.79
CA GLU A 113 -10.62 -13.87 -4.47
C GLU A 113 -10.52 -13.70 -5.99
N GLN A 114 -9.40 -13.17 -6.50
CA GLN A 114 -9.21 -12.95 -7.93
C GLN A 114 -8.84 -14.25 -8.64
N ASP A 115 -9.13 -14.29 -9.94
CA ASP A 115 -8.67 -15.37 -10.80
C ASP A 115 -7.14 -15.31 -11.01
N GLU A 116 -6.48 -16.45 -10.85
CA GLU A 116 -5.02 -16.56 -10.94
C GLU A 116 -4.51 -16.27 -12.35
N ASN A 117 -5.27 -16.61 -13.40
CA ASN A 117 -4.85 -16.38 -14.78
C ASN A 117 -4.90 -14.89 -15.12
N SER A 118 -5.95 -14.20 -14.67
CA SER A 118 -6.05 -12.74 -14.77
C SER A 118 -4.92 -12.04 -14.01
N LEU A 119 -4.56 -12.52 -12.81
CA LEU A 119 -3.42 -11.98 -12.06
C LEU A 119 -2.10 -12.15 -12.83
N LYS A 120 -1.81 -13.35 -13.34
CA LYS A 120 -0.60 -13.60 -14.16
C LYS A 120 -0.52 -12.68 -15.37
N THR A 121 -1.65 -12.45 -16.04
CA THR A 121 -1.73 -11.54 -17.18
C THR A 121 -1.39 -10.10 -16.77
N VAL A 122 -1.95 -9.63 -15.65
CA VAL A 122 -1.64 -8.29 -15.12
C VAL A 122 -0.16 -8.17 -14.71
N PHE A 123 0.40 -9.19 -14.06
CA PHE A 123 1.82 -9.20 -13.69
C PHE A 123 2.72 -9.07 -14.92
N GLN A 124 2.44 -9.83 -15.98
CA GLN A 124 3.18 -9.76 -17.24
C GLN A 124 3.07 -8.38 -17.90
N LEU A 125 1.86 -7.86 -18.08
CA LEU A 125 1.64 -6.56 -18.71
C LEU A 125 2.26 -5.41 -17.92
N ALA A 126 2.18 -5.46 -16.59
CA ALA A 126 2.76 -4.44 -15.73
C ALA A 126 4.30 -4.45 -15.78
N LYS A 127 4.94 -5.63 -15.87
CA LYS A 127 6.39 -5.75 -16.10
C LYS A 127 6.83 -5.20 -17.45
N LEU A 128 6.03 -5.42 -18.50
CA LEU A 128 6.28 -4.86 -19.82
C LEU A 128 6.17 -3.34 -19.83
N GLN A 129 5.18 -2.77 -19.14
CA GLN A 129 4.99 -1.31 -19.03
C GLN A 129 6.03 -0.65 -18.13
N HIS A 130 6.43 -1.31 -17.04
CA HIS A 130 7.31 -0.76 -16.02
C HIS A 130 8.45 -1.75 -15.69
N PRO A 131 9.55 -1.72 -16.46
CA PRO A 131 10.66 -2.65 -16.28
C PRO A 131 11.34 -2.58 -14.91
N ILE A 132 11.18 -1.47 -14.17
CA ILE A 132 11.68 -1.29 -12.80
C ILE A 132 11.10 -2.32 -11.83
N LEU A 133 9.92 -2.87 -12.12
CA LEU A 133 9.28 -3.90 -11.30
C LEU A 133 10.00 -5.25 -11.36
N ASN A 134 10.84 -5.48 -12.37
CA ASN A 134 11.62 -6.72 -12.49
C ASN A 134 12.77 -6.79 -11.47
N ASP A 135 13.14 -5.68 -10.83
CA ASP A 135 14.22 -5.66 -9.84
C ASP A 135 13.76 -6.20 -8.46
N TYR A 136 12.49 -6.59 -8.29
CA TYR A 136 11.90 -7.04 -7.01
C TYR A 136 11.65 -8.55 -6.97
N ILE A 137 12.09 -9.22 -5.90
CA ILE A 137 11.97 -10.68 -5.75
C ILE A 137 10.51 -11.11 -5.67
N GLY A 138 10.09 -12.03 -6.53
CA GLY A 138 8.74 -12.62 -6.45
C GLY A 138 7.61 -11.61 -6.62
N ASP A 139 7.86 -10.50 -7.32
CA ASP A 139 6.86 -9.50 -7.70
C ASP A 139 6.11 -8.87 -6.51
N TRP A 140 6.72 -8.89 -5.31
CA TRP A 140 6.06 -8.44 -4.08
C TRP A 140 5.59 -6.98 -4.18
N ALA A 141 6.35 -6.12 -4.87
CA ALA A 141 5.98 -4.72 -5.05
C ALA A 141 4.65 -4.60 -5.80
N LEU A 142 4.47 -5.39 -6.86
CA LEU A 142 3.30 -5.40 -7.72
C LEU A 142 2.09 -6.02 -6.99
N GLU A 143 2.32 -7.10 -6.26
CA GLU A 143 1.34 -7.72 -5.37
C GLU A 143 0.82 -6.73 -4.33
N ASP A 144 1.71 -5.98 -3.67
CA ASP A 144 1.35 -4.97 -2.68
C ASP A 144 0.54 -3.81 -3.30
N PHE A 145 0.93 -3.34 -4.49
CA PHE A 145 0.15 -2.32 -5.22
C PHE A 145 -1.28 -2.79 -5.47
N LEU A 146 -1.44 -4.00 -6.00
CA LEU A 146 -2.75 -4.59 -6.28
C LEU A 146 -3.56 -4.80 -4.99
N SER A 147 -2.93 -5.32 -3.94
CA SER A 147 -3.54 -5.56 -2.64
C SER A 147 -4.13 -4.28 -2.04
N ILE A 148 -3.35 -3.19 -2.00
CA ILE A 148 -3.82 -1.88 -1.50
C ILE A 148 -4.98 -1.37 -2.35
N MET A 149 -4.88 -1.45 -3.67
CA MET A 149 -5.89 -0.91 -4.59
C MET A 149 -7.21 -1.66 -4.50
N LEU A 150 -7.19 -2.99 -4.61
CA LEU A 150 -8.36 -3.85 -4.57
C LEU A 150 -9.06 -3.78 -3.20
N LYS A 151 -8.29 -3.78 -2.12
CA LYS A 151 -8.85 -3.59 -0.77
C LYS A 151 -9.58 -2.25 -0.65
N ASN A 152 -8.97 -1.16 -1.12
CA ASN A 152 -9.57 0.16 -1.05
C ASN A 152 -10.80 0.30 -1.95
N SER A 153 -10.83 -0.33 -3.13
CA SER A 153 -12.00 -0.31 -4.00
C SER A 153 -13.15 -1.12 -3.40
N ALA A 154 -12.88 -2.34 -2.91
CA ALA A 154 -13.86 -3.17 -2.24
C ALA A 154 -14.44 -2.48 -0.99
N ASP A 155 -13.59 -1.85 -0.17
CA ASP A 155 -14.03 -1.09 1.00
C ASP A 155 -14.90 0.13 0.64
N ARG A 156 -14.57 0.83 -0.45
CA ARG A 156 -15.38 1.95 -0.95
C ARG A 156 -16.76 1.46 -1.40
N LEU A 157 -16.82 0.36 -2.12
CA LEU A 157 -18.09 -0.23 -2.57
C LEU A 157 -18.95 -0.67 -1.37
N LYS A 158 -18.34 -1.33 -0.37
CA LYS A 158 -19.02 -1.70 0.88
C LYS A 158 -19.59 -0.49 1.61
N ARG A 159 -18.91 0.66 1.59
CA ARG A 159 -19.40 1.92 2.19
C ARG A 159 -20.54 2.54 1.39
N GLN A 160 -20.54 2.41 0.07
CA GLN A 160 -21.63 2.90 -0.79
C GLN A 160 -22.89 2.04 -0.64
N ASN A 161 -22.75 0.72 -0.52
CA ASN A 161 -23.88 -0.21 -0.36
C ASN A 161 -24.53 -0.13 1.03
N LYS A 162 -23.82 0.38 2.03
CA LYS A 162 -24.42 0.77 3.33
C LYS A 162 -25.22 2.05 3.10
N THR A 163 -26.48 1.91 2.72
CA THR A 163 -27.45 3.01 2.68
C THR A 163 -27.43 3.78 4.01
N PRO A 164 -27.70 5.11 3.98
CA PRO A 164 -27.72 5.93 5.19
C PRO A 164 -29.00 5.67 5.99
N THR A 165 -29.19 4.45 6.48
CA THR A 165 -30.23 4.15 7.47
C THR A 165 -29.79 4.73 8.81
N GLY A 166 -30.15 6.01 9.00
CA GLY A 166 -30.50 6.63 10.29
C GLY A 166 -29.41 6.68 11.36
N ASP A 167 -28.53 7.69 11.30
CA ASP A 167 -28.34 8.63 12.42
C ASP A 167 -27.43 9.78 11.96
N LYS A 168 -28.04 10.88 11.49
CA LYS A 168 -27.34 12.13 11.18
C LYS A 168 -27.08 12.93 12.46
N THR A 169 -26.46 12.36 13.49
CA THR A 169 -25.89 13.15 14.59
C THR A 169 -24.55 13.77 14.16
N ARG A 170 -24.68 14.81 13.34
CA ARG A 170 -24.00 16.11 13.46
C ARG A 170 -22.66 16.08 14.22
N ARG A 171 -21.58 15.60 13.59
CA ARG A 171 -20.23 16.08 13.89
C ARG A 171 -19.87 17.22 12.93
N LYS A 172 -20.43 18.40 13.21
CA LYS A 172 -19.88 19.67 12.70
C LYS A 172 -18.49 19.82 13.34
N ARG A 173 -17.44 19.33 12.70
CA ARG A 173 -16.08 19.83 12.97
C ARG A 173 -16.00 21.19 12.29
N SER A 174 -16.10 22.22 13.11
CA SER A 174 -15.86 23.61 12.78
C SER A 174 -14.57 23.74 11.95
N LYS A 175 -14.71 23.99 10.64
CA LYS A 175 -13.65 24.56 9.83
C LYS A 175 -13.45 26.00 10.31
N LYS A 176 -12.33 26.26 10.98
CA LYS A 176 -11.85 27.60 11.28
C LYS A 176 -11.45 28.24 9.93
N PRO A 177 -12.03 29.39 9.52
CA PRO A 177 -11.60 30.06 8.29
C PRO A 177 -10.17 30.59 8.47
N LYS A 178 -9.27 30.18 7.57
CA LYS A 178 -7.94 30.78 7.42
C LYS A 178 -8.11 32.12 6.72
N GLY A 179 -7.44 33.13 7.28
CA GLY A 179 -7.62 34.54 6.97
C GLY A 179 -7.32 34.92 5.52
N LEU A 180 -8.11 35.88 5.08
CA LEU A 180 -8.01 36.65 3.86
C LEU A 180 -7.04 37.82 4.10
N LYS A 181 -5.88 37.79 3.43
CA LYS A 181 -4.88 38.86 3.21
C LYS A 181 -4.10 38.32 2.00
N GLU A 182 -4.03 38.97 0.84
CA GLU A 182 -3.57 40.32 0.50
C GLU A 182 -4.30 40.78 -0.78
N ARG A 183 -4.88 41.99 -0.80
CA ARG A 183 -4.28 43.27 -1.24
C ARG A 183 -3.89 43.29 -2.73
N ALA A 184 -4.62 44.16 -3.43
CA ALA A 184 -4.51 44.56 -4.82
C ALA A 184 -3.21 45.31 -5.15
N SER A 185 -2.83 45.24 -6.43
CA SER A 185 -2.23 46.26 -7.31
C SER A 185 -2.24 45.60 -8.71
N ASP A 186 -3.15 45.94 -9.62
CA ASP A 186 -3.13 47.09 -10.54
C ASP A 186 -1.77 47.28 -11.25
N ASP A 187 -1.73 46.92 -12.54
CA ASP A 187 -0.92 47.50 -13.65
C ASP A 187 -1.15 46.62 -14.90
N GLU A 188 -2.05 47.01 -15.82
CA GLU A 188 -1.83 47.83 -17.02
C GLU A 188 -1.09 47.13 -18.20
N LEU A 189 -1.88 46.89 -19.25
CA LEU A 189 -1.66 47.22 -20.69
C LEU A 189 -0.41 46.74 -21.46
N SER A 190 -0.68 45.95 -22.51
CA SER A 190 -0.36 46.16 -23.96
C SER A 190 -0.38 44.77 -24.65
N GLU A 191 -1.23 44.43 -25.62
CA GLU A 191 -1.50 45.04 -26.94
C GLU A 191 -0.29 44.95 -27.90
N ALA A 192 -0.35 43.96 -28.79
CA ALA A 192 0.27 43.82 -30.13
C ALA A 192 0.06 42.36 -30.56
N GLU A 193 -0.82 41.99 -31.49
CA GLU A 193 -0.72 42.16 -32.95
C GLU A 193 0.65 41.78 -33.52
N ASP A 194 0.72 40.61 -34.18
CA ASP A 194 1.48 40.36 -35.43
C ASP A 194 1.08 38.95 -35.92
N GLU A 195 0.13 38.82 -36.85
CA GLU A 195 0.32 38.77 -38.30
C GLU A 195 1.17 37.59 -38.84
N ARG A 196 0.50 36.80 -39.70
CA ARG A 196 0.97 36.24 -40.99
C ARG A 196 1.89 35.00 -40.98
N LEU A 197 1.42 33.89 -41.57
CA LEU A 197 1.65 33.42 -42.97
C LEU A 197 3.10 32.90 -43.12
N VAL A 198 3.39 31.65 -43.53
CA VAL A 198 3.38 31.17 -44.92
C VAL A 198 3.66 29.65 -44.95
N GLU A 199 2.87 28.96 -45.78
CA GLU A 199 3.11 27.80 -46.70
C GLU A 199 4.32 26.86 -46.58
N SER A 200 4.06 25.60 -47.00
CA SER A 200 4.84 24.64 -47.82
C SER A 200 4.75 23.22 -47.21
N GLU A 201 4.03 22.24 -47.76
CA GLU A 201 4.08 21.58 -49.09
C GLU A 201 5.45 20.97 -49.45
N ASP A 202 5.39 19.66 -49.72
CA ASP A 202 6.32 18.75 -50.41
C ASP A 202 7.65 18.31 -49.74
N ASP A 203 7.72 17.01 -49.40
CA ASP A 203 8.49 15.98 -50.16
C ASP A 203 8.08 14.56 -49.74
#